data_AF-A0A3B0SYH2-F1
#
_entry.id   AF-A0A3B0SYH2-F1
#
_cell.length_a   1.000
_cell.length_b   1.000
_cell.length_c   1.000
_cell.angle_alpha   90.00
_cell.angle_beta   90.00
_cell.angle_gamma   90.00
#
_symmetry.space_group_name_H-M   'P 1'
#
loop_
_entity.id
_entity.type
_entity.pdbx_description
1 polymer ?
#
loop_
_entity_poly.entity_id
_entity_poly.type
_entity_poly.pdbx_seq_one_letter_code
_entity_poly.pdbx_strand_id
1 'polypeptide(L)'
;DKLQSDMQASLGYLEVLPGLKGNLRPFSSLPGKEQSALLREMSMTPGTDRSIYIALKFFAGLFYFTDDRSWEAIGYGGPAIPEKLFVAGTRIANIKAAAGGAL
;
A
#
# COMPACT_ATOMS: atom_id res chain seq x y z
N ASP A 1 0.53 -13.32 -7.72
CA ASP A 1 1.82 -12.85 -7.18
C ASP A 1 1.87 -13.15 -5.69
N LYS A 2 3.03 -13.58 -5.16
CA LYS A 2 3.18 -13.95 -3.75
C LYS A 2 2.92 -12.74 -2.83
N LEU A 3 3.41 -11.56 -3.23
CA LEU A 3 3.25 -10.32 -2.47
C LEU A 3 1.78 -9.93 -2.27
N GLN A 4 0.99 -10.03 -3.34
CA GLN A 4 -0.45 -9.74 -3.28
C GLN A 4 -1.18 -10.69 -2.34
N SER A 5 -0.85 -11.99 -2.38
CA SER A 5 -1.42 -13.00 -1.48
C SER A 5 -1.07 -12.70 -0.02
N ASP A 6 0.19 -12.34 0.27
CA ASP A 6 0.65 -12.02 1.62
C ASP A 6 -0.02 -10.76 2.17
N MET A 7 -0.23 -9.74 1.32
CA MET A 7 -0.99 -8.53 1.67
C MET A 7 -2.46 -8.85 1.99
N GLN A 8 -3.13 -9.64 1.13
CA GLN A 8 -4.52 -10.06 1.36
C GLN A 8 -4.65 -10.87 2.65
N ALA A 9 -3.72 -11.78 2.93
CA ALA A 9 -3.70 -12.56 4.16
C ALA A 9 -3.50 -11.67 5.40
N SER A 10 -2.60 -10.67 5.32
CA SER A 10 -2.35 -9.72 6.41
C SER A 10 -3.59 -8.88 6.73
N LEU A 11 -4.29 -8.40 5.71
CA LEU A 11 -5.54 -7.65 5.86
C LEU A 11 -6.68 -8.54 6.39
N GLY A 12 -6.79 -9.77 5.88
CA GLY A 12 -7.76 -10.75 6.35
C GLY A 12 -7.55 -11.12 7.82
N TYR A 13 -6.29 -11.28 8.24
CA TYR A 13 -5.94 -11.49 9.64
C TYR A 13 -6.37 -10.31 10.51
N LEU A 14 -6.05 -9.07 10.10
CA LEU A 14 -6.46 -7.87 10.83
C LEU A 14 -7.98 -7.78 10.96
N GLU A 15 -8.73 -8.13 9.91
CA GLU A 15 -10.18 -8.05 9.90
C GLU A 15 -10.85 -8.96 10.92
N VAL A 16 -10.31 -10.18 11.11
CA VAL A 16 -10.85 -11.18 12.05
C VAL A 16 -10.24 -11.11 13.45
N LEU A 17 -9.11 -10.40 13.61
CA LEU A 17 -8.40 -10.29 14.88
C LEU A 17 -9.28 -9.81 16.06
N PRO A 18 -10.16 -8.80 15.91
CA PRO A 18 -11.09 -8.43 16.97
C PRO A 18 -11.97 -9.61 17.41
N GLY A 19 -12.45 -10.42 16.46
CA GLY A 19 -13.19 -11.66 16.69
C GLY A 19 -12.44 -12.63 17.60
N LEU A 20 -11.15 -12.85 17.31
CA LEU A 20 -10.27 -13.70 18.10
C LEU A 20 -10.03 -13.15 19.53
N LYS A 21 -10.19 -11.83 19.72
CA LYS A 21 -10.08 -11.14 21.01
C LYS A 21 -11.43 -10.95 21.72
N GLY A 22 -12.51 -11.58 21.22
CA GLY A 22 -13.84 -11.54 21.85
C GLY A 22 -14.75 -10.41 21.40
N ASN A 23 -14.36 -9.61 20.40
CA ASN A 23 -15.22 -8.60 19.79
C ASN A 23 -16.04 -9.20 18.64
N LEU A 24 -17.36 -9.02 18.64
CA LEU A 24 -18.24 -9.55 17.59
C LEU A 24 -18.22 -8.74 16.27
N ARG A 25 -17.44 -7.67 16.22
CA ARG A 25 -17.33 -6.78 15.06
C ARG A 25 -15.99 -6.96 14.38
N PRO A 26 -15.93 -6.96 13.06
CA PRO A 26 -14.65 -6.98 12.34
C PRO A 26 -13.92 -5.64 12.49
N PHE A 27 -12.62 -5.62 12.19
CA PHE A 27 -11.78 -4.43 12.38
C PHE A 27 -12.32 -3.21 11.63
N SER A 28 -12.73 -3.38 10.37
CA SER A 28 -13.31 -2.33 9.53
C SER A 28 -14.54 -1.64 10.14
N SER A 29 -15.27 -2.34 11.02
CA SER A 29 -16.50 -1.86 11.66
C SER A 29 -16.29 -1.35 13.09
N LEU A 30 -15.05 -1.38 13.59
CA LEU A 30 -14.73 -0.83 14.90
C LEU A 30 -14.70 0.72 14.85
N PRO A 31 -15.07 1.41 15.94
CA PRO A 31 -14.81 2.84 16.10
C PRO A 31 -13.32 3.14 15.92
N GLY A 32 -12.98 4.29 15.32
CA GLY A 32 -11.58 4.65 15.03
C GLY A 32 -10.64 4.66 16.24
N LYS A 33 -11.15 4.96 17.45
CA LYS A 33 -10.39 4.84 18.71
C LYS A 33 -10.00 3.38 19.01
N GLU A 34 -10.91 2.44 18.80
CA GLU A 34 -10.67 1.01 19.03
C GLU A 34 -9.75 0.42 17.97
N GLN A 35 -9.89 0.83 16.70
CA GLN A 35 -8.95 0.48 15.64
C GLN A 35 -7.53 0.91 15.99
N SER A 36 -7.36 2.16 16.44
CA SER A 36 -6.07 2.71 16.84
C SER A 36 -5.47 1.96 18.05
N ALA A 37 -6.31 1.60 19.02
CA ALA A 37 -5.89 0.83 20.19
C ALA A 37 -5.40 -0.57 19.79
N LEU A 38 -6.12 -1.26 18.90
CA LEU A 38 -5.73 -2.58 18.42
C LEU A 38 -4.41 -2.52 17.64
N LEU A 39 -4.26 -1.57 16.71
CA LEU A 39 -3.00 -1.41 15.97
C LEU A 39 -1.83 -1.09 16.90
N ARG A 40 -2.06 -0.27 17.94
CA ARG A 40 -1.05 0.02 18.95
C ARG A 40 -0.67 -1.23 19.72
N GLU A 41 -1.62 -2.04 20.12
CA GLU A 41 -1.37 -3.31 20.80
C GLU A 41 -0.54 -4.25 19.90
N MET A 42 -0.94 -4.44 18.64
CA MET A 42 -0.18 -5.24 17.67
C MET A 42 1.26 -4.76 17.50
N SER A 43 1.50 -3.44 17.57
CA SER A 43 2.85 -2.87 17.47
C SER A 43 3.76 -3.24 18.65
N MET A 44 3.17 -3.53 19.81
CA MET A 44 3.89 -3.86 21.05
C MET A 44 4.00 -5.38 21.28
N THR A 45 3.06 -6.16 20.75
CA THR A 45 3.04 -7.63 20.91
C THR A 45 4.04 -8.31 19.97
N PRO A 46 5.08 -9.00 20.48
CA PRO A 46 6.05 -9.68 19.64
C PRO A 46 5.43 -10.83 18.84
N GLY A 47 6.09 -11.23 17.75
CA GLY A 47 5.66 -12.34 16.90
C GLY A 47 4.84 -11.86 15.70
N THR A 48 3.80 -12.63 15.35
CA THR A 48 3.02 -12.45 14.12
C THR A 48 2.32 -11.09 14.07
N ASP A 49 1.71 -10.65 15.17
CA ASP A 49 0.98 -9.37 15.26
C ASP A 49 1.86 -8.18 14.88
N ARG A 50 3.07 -8.10 15.46
CA ARG A 50 4.02 -7.04 15.14
C ARG A 50 4.52 -7.12 13.70
N SER A 51 4.77 -8.32 13.19
CA SER A 51 5.19 -8.50 11.79
C SER A 51 4.11 -8.03 10.81
N ILE A 52 2.85 -8.39 11.07
CA ILE A 52 1.69 -7.93 10.28
C ILE A 52 1.51 -6.42 10.39
N TYR A 53 1.63 -5.85 11.60
CA TYR A 53 1.57 -4.40 11.81
C TYR A 53 2.65 -3.66 11.01
N ILE A 54 3.90 -4.14 11.04
CA ILE A 54 5.02 -3.53 10.29
C ILE A 54 4.75 -3.61 8.78
N ALA A 55 4.29 -4.76 8.28
CA ALA A 55 3.96 -4.94 6.87
C ALA A 55 2.83 -4.00 6.43
N LEU A 56 1.73 -3.95 7.17
CA LEU A 56 0.60 -3.06 6.87
C LEU A 56 0.99 -1.58 6.94
N LYS A 57 1.82 -1.19 7.91
CA LYS A 57 2.36 0.18 7.98
C LYS A 57 3.20 0.51 6.74
N PHE A 58 4.04 -0.42 6.31
CA PHE A 58 4.84 -0.25 5.10
C PHE A 58 3.95 -0.07 3.86
N PHE A 59 2.97 -0.95 3.66
CA PHE A 59 2.05 -0.83 2.52
C PHE A 59 1.22 0.44 2.56
N ALA A 60 0.68 0.81 3.73
CA ALA A 60 -0.08 2.05 3.89
C ALA A 60 0.78 3.28 3.53
N GLY A 61 2.04 3.31 3.98
CA GLY A 61 2.98 4.36 3.60
C GLY A 61 3.29 4.35 2.10
N LEU A 62 3.62 3.19 1.55
CA LEU A 62 3.91 3.04 0.13
C LEU A 62 2.76 3.57 -0.72
N PHE A 63 1.53 3.06 -0.50
CA PHE A 63 0.35 3.48 -1.24
C PHE A 63 0.04 4.96 -1.05
N TYR A 64 0.19 5.49 0.17
CA TYR A 64 -0.01 6.90 0.44
C TYR A 64 0.94 7.75 -0.41
N PHE A 65 2.25 7.48 -0.40
CA PHE A 65 3.22 8.30 -1.15
C PHE A 65 3.19 8.09 -2.67
N THR A 66 2.67 6.96 -3.15
CA THR A 66 2.51 6.71 -4.59
C THR A 66 1.19 7.20 -5.16
N ASP A 67 0.24 7.61 -4.33
CA ASP A 67 -1.07 8.08 -4.78
C ASP A 67 -1.04 9.59 -5.08
N ASP A 68 -1.33 9.96 -6.32
CA ASP A 68 -1.37 11.35 -6.78
C ASP A 68 -2.25 12.25 -5.91
N ARG A 69 -3.33 11.70 -5.34
CA ARG A 69 -4.26 12.44 -4.48
C ARG A 69 -3.64 12.87 -3.16
N SER A 70 -2.56 12.24 -2.73
CA SER A 70 -1.85 12.58 -1.49
C SER A 70 -0.78 13.65 -1.70
N TRP A 71 -0.32 13.86 -2.93
CA TRP A 71 0.84 14.69 -3.25
C TRP A 71 0.72 16.12 -2.74
N GLU A 72 -0.44 16.74 -2.95
CA GLU A 72 -0.72 18.09 -2.44
C GLU A 72 -0.60 18.15 -0.90
N ALA A 73 -1.18 17.15 -0.21
CA ALA A 73 -1.18 17.09 1.25
C ALA A 73 0.22 16.86 1.85
N ILE A 74 1.13 16.23 1.10
CA ILE A 74 2.53 16.04 1.50
C ILE A 74 3.47 17.14 0.99
N GLY A 75 2.94 18.19 0.35
CA GLY A 75 3.74 19.27 -0.21
C GLY A 75 4.57 18.86 -1.44
N TYR A 76 4.19 17.76 -2.10
CA TYR A 76 4.80 17.32 -3.35
C TYR A 76 3.97 17.85 -4.53
N GLY A 77 4.60 18.58 -5.45
CA GLY A 77 3.93 19.15 -6.63
C GLY A 77 3.66 18.15 -7.76
N GLY A 78 3.89 16.85 -7.51
CA GLY A 78 3.85 15.80 -8.53
C GLY A 78 5.19 15.58 -9.25
N PRO A 79 5.22 14.61 -10.19
CA PRO A 79 6.44 14.20 -10.87
C PRO A 79 6.97 15.33 -11.75
N ALA A 80 8.27 15.60 -11.63
CA ALA A 80 8.97 16.61 -12.43
C ALA A 80 8.96 16.29 -13.94
N ILE A 81 8.75 15.01 -14.28
CA ILE A 81 8.54 14.56 -15.65
C ILE A 81 7.09 14.07 -15.73
N PRO A 82 6.18 14.76 -16.44
CA PRO A 82 4.82 14.29 -16.60
C PRO A 82 4.83 12.91 -17.25
N GLU A 83 3.99 11.99 -16.76
CA GLU A 83 3.84 10.66 -17.34
C GLU A 83 3.50 10.80 -18.82
N LYS A 84 4.48 10.52 -19.69
CA LYS A 84 4.22 10.30 -21.10
C LYS A 84 3.53 8.95 -21.21
N LEU A 85 2.21 8.94 -21.06
CA LEU A 85 1.38 7.86 -21.56
C LEU A 85 1.55 7.82 -23.08
N PHE A 86 2.51 7.01 -23.54
CA PHE A 86 2.63 6.71 -24.96
C PHE A 86 1.34 5.98 -25.36
N VAL A 87 0.53 6.61 -26.22
CA VAL A 87 -0.76 6.10 -26.75
C VAL A 87 -0.55 4.93 -27.74
N ALA A 88 0.49 4.14 -27.54
CA ALA A 88 0.79 2.98 -28.36
C ALA A 88 1.10 1.81 -27.43
N GLY A 89 0.12 0.93 -27.26
CA GLY A 89 0.23 -0.26 -26.44
C GLY A 89 1.51 -1.04 -26.70
N THR A 90 2.06 -1.63 -25.63
CA THR A 90 3.01 -2.75 -25.66
C THR A 90 3.97 -2.79 -26.85
N ARG A 91 5.19 -2.25 -26.68
CA ARG A 91 6.43 -2.99 -26.94
C ARG A 91 7.67 -2.15 -26.68
N ILE A 92 8.62 -2.76 -25.98
CA ILE A 92 10.05 -2.40 -25.94
C ILE A 92 10.67 -2.65 -27.34
N ALA A 93 10.09 -2.08 -28.40
CA ALA A 93 10.59 -2.15 -29.77
C ALA A 93 11.04 -0.77 -30.28
N ASN A 94 10.51 0.32 -29.72
CA ASN A 94 10.77 1.66 -30.24
C ASN A 94 11.98 2.37 -29.64
N ILE A 95 12.62 1.81 -28.61
CA ILE A 95 13.87 2.38 -28.06
C ILE A 95 15.02 2.25 -29.09
N LYS A 96 14.99 1.25 -29.97
CA LYS A 96 15.98 1.11 -31.04
C LYS A 96 15.75 2.04 -32.24
N ALA A 97 14.52 2.49 -32.48
CA ALA A 97 14.21 3.36 -33.61
C ALA A 97 14.64 4.82 -33.37
N ALA A 98 14.59 5.29 -32.11
CA ALA A 98 15.00 6.66 -31.76
C ALA A 98 16.53 6.85 -31.69
N ALA A 99 17.30 5.76 -31.59
CA ALA A 99 18.77 5.81 -31.55
C ALA A 99 19.42 5.79 -32.95
N GLY A 100 18.63 5.76 -34.02
CA GLY A 100 19.10 5.55 -35.40
C GLY A 100 18.76 6.67 -36.39
N GLY A 101 18.64 7.92 -35.94
CA GLY A 101 18.34 9.01 -36.87
C GLY A 101 18.47 10.41 -36.27
N ALA A 102 19.68 10.96 -36.28
CA ALA A 102 19.98 12.32 -36.71
C ALA A 102 21.50 12.59 -36.57
N LEU A 103 22.15 12.70 -37.74
CA LEU A 103 23.51 13.18 -38.04
C LEU A 103 24.69 12.28 -37.64
#